data_AF-X1TKL3-F1
#
_entry.id   AF-X1TKL3-F1
#
_cell.length_a   1.000
_cell.length_b   1.000
_cell.length_c   1.000
_cell.angle_alpha   90.00
_cell.angle_beta   90.00
_cell.angle_gamma   90.00
#
_symmetry.space_group_name_H-M   'P 1'
#
loop_
_entity.id
_entity.type
_entity.pdbx_description
1 polymer ?
#
loop_
_entity_poly.entity_id
_entity_poly.type
_entity_poly.pdbx_seq_one_letter_code
_entity_poly.pdbx_strand_id
1 'polypeptide(L)'
;MSTDTRHGSGNWGRPSIGLAALPEDRFVALCPDKSTRAGILETRPLLFSGKQLLVNADINGNSLKVELLNAKGGVIESFDRSCSRLIIQDELRYRVVWADKSGYKSLQNAPQDIPLVIRFILGEGALYAFSVVD
;
A
#
# COMPACT_ATOMS: atom_id res chain seq x y z
N MET A 1 -45.67 36.57 -28.99
CA MET A 1 -44.71 37.59 -28.53
C MET A 1 -44.46 37.35 -27.05
N SER A 2 -43.24 36.91 -26.71
CA SER A 2 -42.77 36.68 -25.34
C SER A 2 -42.58 37.99 -24.60
N THR A 3 -42.83 37.98 -23.28
CA THR A 3 -41.87 38.37 -22.24
C THR A 3 -42.49 38.06 -20.86
N ASP A 4 -42.19 36.89 -20.31
CA ASP A 4 -42.37 36.63 -18.87
C ASP A 4 -41.05 37.04 -18.18
N THR A 5 -41.03 38.25 -17.63
CA THR A 5 -39.90 38.80 -16.88
C THR A 5 -40.02 38.33 -15.44
N ARG A 6 -39.31 37.26 -15.07
CA ARG A 6 -39.18 36.86 -13.65
C ARG A 6 -37.99 37.53 -13.01
N HIS A 7 -38.28 38.46 -12.11
CA HIS A 7 -37.33 38.97 -11.14
C HIS A 7 -37.02 37.90 -10.10
N GLY A 8 -35.74 37.60 -9.95
CA GLY A 8 -35.17 36.73 -8.92
C GLY A 8 -33.73 37.15 -8.66
N SER A 9 -33.54 38.36 -8.15
CA SER A 9 -32.26 38.84 -7.62
C SER A 9 -31.92 38.02 -6.37
N GLY A 10 -31.09 37.01 -6.55
CA GLY A 10 -30.40 36.31 -5.48
C GLY A 10 -28.98 36.05 -5.96
N ASN A 11 -27.99 36.63 -5.30
CA ASN A 11 -26.59 36.31 -5.53
C ASN A 11 -26.30 34.93 -4.93
N TRP A 12 -26.68 33.87 -5.65
CA TRP A 12 -26.24 32.52 -5.32
C TRP A 12 -24.77 32.46 -5.74
N GLY A 13 -23.89 32.63 -4.74
CA GLY A 13 -22.48 32.31 -4.89
C GLY A 13 -22.36 30.98 -5.62
N ARG A 14 -21.47 30.95 -6.63
CA ARG A 14 -21.22 29.76 -7.45
C ARG A 14 -21.19 28.53 -6.54
N PRO A 15 -21.93 27.45 -6.82
CA PRO A 15 -21.70 26.18 -6.14
C PRO A 15 -20.28 25.73 -6.49
N SER A 16 -19.33 26.08 -5.64
CA SER A 16 -18.00 25.49 -5.65
C SER A 16 -18.16 24.09 -5.08
N ILE A 17 -18.12 23.08 -5.94
CA ILE A 17 -17.78 21.74 -5.49
C ILE A 17 -16.36 21.85 -4.94
N GLY A 18 -16.24 21.81 -3.62
CA GLY A 18 -14.95 21.59 -2.97
C GLY A 18 -14.50 20.20 -3.36
N LEU A 19 -13.61 20.11 -4.36
CA LEU A 19 -12.97 18.86 -4.73
C LEU A 19 -12.01 18.48 -3.59
N ALA A 20 -12.53 17.82 -2.56
CA ALA A 20 -11.71 17.11 -1.60
C ALA A 20 -11.20 15.84 -2.29
N ALA A 21 -10.11 15.96 -3.04
CA ALA A 21 -9.40 14.80 -3.55
C ALA A 21 -8.69 14.14 -2.35
N LEU A 22 -9.40 13.27 -1.65
CA LEU A 22 -8.80 12.41 -0.64
C LEU A 22 -7.82 11.48 -1.37
N PRO A 23 -6.55 11.43 -0.95
CA PRO A 23 -5.62 10.47 -1.51
C PRO A 23 -6.18 9.06 -1.28
N GLU A 24 -6.20 8.23 -2.33
CA GLU A 24 -6.72 6.87 -2.23
C GLU A 24 -6.09 6.13 -1.03
N ASP A 25 -6.96 5.53 -0.20
CA ASP A 25 -6.66 4.70 0.97
C ASP A 25 -6.14 5.34 2.27
N ARG A 26 -6.30 6.66 2.49
CA ARG A 26 -5.84 7.31 3.75
C ARG A 26 -6.85 7.38 4.91
N PHE A 27 -7.89 6.54 4.92
CA PHE A 27 -8.94 6.60 5.95
C PHE A 27 -8.58 5.89 7.27
N VAL A 28 -7.76 4.84 7.18
CA VAL A 28 -7.36 4.02 8.32
C VAL A 28 -5.89 3.69 8.13
N ALA A 29 -5.12 3.78 9.21
CA ALA A 29 -3.72 3.36 9.22
C ALA A 29 -3.49 2.33 10.31
N LEU A 30 -2.63 1.37 10.01
CA LEU A 30 -2.11 0.42 10.99
C LEU A 30 -0.82 0.97 11.56
N CYS A 31 -0.88 1.33 12.84
CA CYS A 31 0.26 1.83 13.61
C CYS A 31 0.57 0.84 14.74
N PRO A 32 1.84 0.54 15.02
CA PRO A 32 2.22 -0.26 16.18
C PRO A 32 1.81 0.45 17.48
N ASP A 33 1.16 -0.27 18.40
CA ASP A 33 0.70 0.28 19.70
C ASP A 33 1.87 0.79 20.58
N LYS A 34 3.06 0.18 20.43
CA LYS A 34 4.27 0.57 21.13
C LYS A 34 5.46 0.55 20.18
N SER A 35 6.23 1.64 20.13
CA SER A 35 7.49 1.77 19.35
C SER A 35 8.52 0.66 19.62
N THR A 36 8.39 -0.04 20.75
CA THR A 36 9.31 -1.13 21.16
C THR A 36 9.01 -2.48 20.50
N ARG A 37 7.86 -2.66 19.85
CA ARG A 37 7.52 -3.93 19.18
C ARG A 37 6.91 -3.68 17.81
N ALA A 38 7.47 -4.33 16.80
CA ALA A 38 6.92 -4.28 15.46
C ALA A 38 5.49 -4.86 15.41
N GLY A 39 4.59 -4.15 14.74
CA GLY A 39 3.28 -4.65 14.33
C GLY A 39 3.42 -5.64 13.18
N ILE A 40 2.57 -6.66 13.17
CA ILE A 40 2.53 -7.68 12.11
C ILE A 40 1.15 -7.63 11.48
N LEU A 41 1.12 -7.46 10.16
CA LEU A 41 -0.08 -7.61 9.34
C LEU A 41 0.14 -8.77 8.38
N GLU A 42 -0.73 -9.76 8.42
CA GLU A 42 -0.77 -10.85 7.46
C GLU A 42 -2.00 -10.73 6.59
N THR A 43 -1.82 -10.84 5.27
CA THR A 43 -2.94 -11.00 4.38
C THR A 43 -3.53 -12.39 4.55
N ARG A 44 -4.78 -12.58 4.12
CA ARG A 44 -5.27 -13.92 3.82
C ARG A 44 -4.40 -14.51 2.69
N PRO A 45 -4.41 -15.83 2.45
CA PRO A 45 -3.74 -16.38 1.27
C PRO A 45 -4.38 -15.78 0.00
N LEU A 46 -3.55 -15.16 -0.84
CA LEU A 46 -3.95 -14.49 -2.07
C LEU A 46 -3.26 -15.15 -3.26
N LEU A 47 -4.01 -15.34 -4.34
CA LEU A 47 -3.46 -15.54 -5.68
C LEU A 47 -3.34 -14.16 -6.32
N PHE A 48 -2.19 -13.85 -6.91
CA PHE A 48 -1.95 -12.58 -7.57
C PHE A 48 -1.25 -12.78 -8.90
N SER A 49 -1.54 -11.90 -9.86
CA SER A 49 -0.96 -11.93 -11.21
C SER A 49 -0.14 -10.68 -11.53
N GLY A 50 0.08 -9.78 -10.57
CA GLY A 50 0.87 -8.57 -10.79
C GLY A 50 2.37 -8.80 -10.58
N LYS A 51 3.17 -7.89 -11.13
CA LYS A 51 4.63 -7.98 -11.12
C LYS A 51 5.29 -7.30 -9.93
N GLN A 52 4.61 -6.31 -9.35
CA GLN A 52 5.15 -5.42 -8.34
C GLN A 52 4.19 -5.30 -7.16
N LEU A 53 4.75 -5.18 -5.96
CA LEU A 53 4.02 -4.87 -4.75
C LEU A 53 4.30 -3.42 -4.37
N LEU A 54 3.26 -2.59 -4.39
CA LEU A 54 3.30 -1.22 -3.90
C LEU A 54 2.67 -1.16 -2.52
N VAL A 55 3.27 -0.34 -1.67
CA VAL A 55 2.81 -0.11 -0.31
C VAL A 55 2.71 1.38 -0.06
N ASN A 56 1.56 1.82 0.39
CA ASN A 56 1.33 3.17 0.89
C ASN A 56 1.56 3.18 2.40
N ALA A 57 2.67 3.78 2.82
CA ALA A 57 3.06 3.86 4.22
C ALA A 57 3.71 5.21 4.51
N ASP A 58 3.65 5.65 5.76
CA ASP A 58 4.41 6.78 6.27
C ASP A 58 5.40 6.23 7.29
N ILE A 59 6.65 6.05 6.87
CA ILE A 59 7.68 5.37 7.65
C ILE A 59 9.02 6.11 7.55
N ASN A 60 9.77 6.09 8.64
CA ASN A 60 11.15 6.56 8.61
C ASN A 60 12.07 5.43 8.11
N GLY A 61 12.68 5.64 6.95
CA GLY A 61 13.70 4.75 6.40
C GLY A 61 13.20 3.33 6.13
N ASN A 62 13.81 2.33 6.80
CA ASN A 62 13.61 0.91 6.51
C ASN A 62 12.75 0.21 7.57
N SER A 63 11.84 0.95 8.20
CA SER A 63 11.01 0.51 9.33
C SER A 63 9.90 -0.46 8.94
N LEU A 64 9.69 -0.71 7.65
CA LEU A 64 8.77 -1.73 7.15
C LEU A 64 9.59 -2.85 6.46
N LYS A 65 9.25 -4.08 6.82
CA LYS A 65 9.76 -5.30 6.17
C LYS A 65 8.59 -6.11 5.65
N VAL A 66 8.80 -6.76 4.52
CA VAL A 66 7.77 -7.57 3.87
C VAL A 66 8.35 -8.94 3.55
N GLU A 67 7.64 -9.98 3.94
CA GLU A 67 7.99 -11.35 3.62
C GLU A 67 6.80 -12.11 3.01
N LEU A 68 7.11 -13.10 2.18
CA LEU A 68 6.12 -13.96 1.57
C LEU A 68 6.12 -15.33 2.25
N LEU A 69 4.94 -15.81 2.58
CA LEU A 69 4.73 -17.13 3.15
C LEU A 69 3.88 -17.98 2.21
N ASN A 70 4.14 -19.28 2.23
CA ASN A 70 3.27 -20.27 1.61
C ASN A 70 1.99 -20.47 2.42
N ALA A 71 1.02 -21.20 1.85
CA ALA A 71 -0.25 -21.53 2.52
C ALA A 71 -0.10 -22.30 3.84
N LYS A 72 1.07 -22.88 4.13
CA LYS A 72 1.38 -23.58 5.38
C LYS A 72 2.10 -22.69 6.40
N GLY A 73 2.26 -21.39 6.12
CA GLY A 73 2.95 -20.44 6.99
C GLY A 73 4.48 -20.57 6.98
N GLY A 74 5.06 -21.24 5.98
CA GLY A 74 6.49 -21.29 5.76
C GLY A 74 6.96 -20.12 4.90
N VAL A 75 8.01 -19.43 5.32
CA VAL A 75 8.62 -18.34 4.55
C VAL A 75 9.21 -18.89 3.25
N ILE A 76 8.99 -18.19 2.13
CA ILE A 76 9.56 -18.55 0.83
C ILE A 76 11.01 -18.09 0.81
N GLU A 77 11.92 -19.00 0.46
CA GLU A 77 13.34 -18.67 0.31
C GLU A 77 13.53 -17.55 -0.72
N SER A 78 14.46 -16.63 -0.43
CA SER A 78 14.66 -15.35 -1.14
C SER A 78 13.54 -14.31 -1.04
N PHE A 79 12.41 -14.60 -0.38
CA PHE A 79 11.35 -13.62 -0.08
C PHE A 79 11.16 -13.40 1.43
N ASP A 80 12.22 -13.65 2.20
CA ASP A 80 12.26 -13.41 3.65
C ASP A 80 12.43 -11.91 3.96
N ARG A 81 12.05 -11.51 5.17
CA ARG A 81 12.25 -10.15 5.70
C ARG A 81 13.68 -9.64 5.59
N SER A 82 14.68 -10.52 5.66
CA SER A 82 16.10 -10.18 5.53
C SER A 82 16.48 -9.72 4.13
N CYS A 83 15.82 -10.26 3.10
CA CYS A 83 15.97 -9.85 1.71
C CYS A 83 15.11 -8.63 1.37
N SER A 84 14.12 -8.30 2.20
CA SER A 84 13.17 -7.21 1.96
C SER A 84 13.84 -5.82 1.96
N ARG A 85 13.63 -5.10 0.87
CA ARG A 85 14.04 -3.70 0.67
C ARG A 85 12.88 -2.89 0.11
N LEU A 86 12.82 -1.63 0.52
CA LEU A 86 11.83 -0.67 0.04
C LEU A 86 12.52 0.31 -0.89
N ILE A 87 11.97 0.47 -2.08
CA ILE A 87 12.37 1.49 -3.05
C ILE A 87 11.31 2.59 -3.00
N ILE A 88 11.73 3.81 -2.71
CA ILE A 88 10.84 4.98 -2.71
C ILE A 88 10.38 5.22 -4.15
N GLN A 89 9.08 5.18 -4.39
CA GLN A 89 8.47 5.53 -5.68
C GLN A 89 7.88 6.95 -5.64
N ASP A 90 7.34 7.34 -4.49
CA ASP A 90 6.72 8.64 -4.23
C ASP A 90 6.83 8.94 -2.71
N GLU A 91 6.42 10.12 -2.26
CA GLU A 91 6.55 10.59 -0.86
C GLU A 91 6.00 9.59 0.17
N LEU A 92 4.95 8.84 -0.18
CA LEU A 92 4.32 7.83 0.69
C LEU A 92 4.15 6.46 0.04
N ARG A 93 4.64 6.27 -1.21
CA ARG A 93 4.53 5.00 -1.91
C ARG A 93 5.89 4.34 -2.03
N TYR A 94 5.98 3.12 -1.53
CA TYR A 94 7.16 2.29 -1.60
C TYR A 94 6.90 1.07 -2.47
N ARG A 95 7.82 0.80 -3.38
CA ARG A 95 7.89 -0.49 -4.08
C ARG A 95 8.69 -1.46 -3.24
N VAL A 96 8.09 -2.62 -2.96
CA VAL A 96 8.74 -3.70 -2.24
C VAL A 96 9.54 -4.55 -3.23
N VAL A 97 10.82 -4.75 -2.92
CA VAL A 97 11.70 -5.67 -3.65
C VAL A 97 12.44 -6.56 -2.66
N TRP A 98 12.82 -7.75 -3.09
CA TRP A 98 13.63 -8.67 -2.31
C TRP A 98 14.98 -8.82 -2.97
N ALA A 99 16.05 -8.48 -2.27
CA ALA A 99 17.40 -8.58 -2.78
C ALA A 99 18.22 -9.57 -1.95
N ASP A 100 18.81 -10.55 -2.63
CA ASP A 100 19.72 -11.52 -2.05
C ASP A 100 21.07 -11.48 -2.78
N LYS A 101 21.93 -12.48 -2.55
CA LYS A 101 23.24 -12.59 -3.23
C LYS A 101 23.11 -12.84 -4.73
N SER A 102 21.95 -13.29 -5.21
CA SER A 102 21.66 -13.62 -6.60
C SER A 102 21.03 -12.46 -7.38
N GLY A 103 20.60 -11.38 -6.71
CA GLY A 103 20.14 -10.14 -7.35
C GLY A 103 18.86 -9.56 -6.76
N TYR A 104 18.22 -8.66 -7.50
CA TYR A 104 16.93 -8.07 -7.14
C TYR A 104 15.78 -8.92 -7.70
N LYS A 105 14.84 -9.29 -6.83
CA LYS A 105 13.61 -10.02 -7.12
C LYS A 105 12.42 -9.11 -6.80
N SER A 106 11.42 -9.16 -7.67
CA SER A 106 10.13 -8.49 -7.45
C SER A 106 9.05 -9.54 -7.23
N LEU A 107 7.81 -9.09 -7.03
CA LEU A 107 6.68 -9.99 -6.77
C LEU A 107 6.46 -11.00 -7.92
N GLN A 108 6.78 -10.65 -9.16
CA GLN A 108 6.75 -11.56 -10.32
C GLN A 108 7.66 -12.80 -10.19
N ASN A 109 8.71 -12.73 -9.37
CA ASN A 109 9.64 -13.82 -9.17
C ASN A 109 9.16 -14.81 -8.10
N ALA A 110 8.08 -14.47 -7.39
CA ALA A 110 7.44 -15.36 -6.44
C ALA A 110 6.58 -16.40 -7.17
N PRO A 111 6.35 -17.59 -6.60
CA PRO A 111 5.51 -18.61 -7.22
C PRO A 111 4.05 -18.13 -7.27
N GLN A 112 3.55 -17.82 -8.47
CA GLN A 112 2.19 -17.29 -8.68
C GLN A 112 1.13 -18.39 -8.82
N ASP A 113 1.55 -19.65 -9.01
CA ASP A 113 0.65 -20.80 -9.14
C ASP A 113 0.06 -21.28 -7.80
N ILE A 114 0.55 -20.73 -6.68
CA ILE A 114 0.12 -21.10 -5.33
C ILE A 114 -0.38 -19.88 -4.56
N PRO A 115 -1.36 -20.04 -3.66
CA PRO A 115 -1.81 -18.94 -2.80
C PRO A 115 -0.72 -18.61 -1.79
N LEU A 116 -0.35 -17.32 -1.73
CA LEU A 116 0.70 -16.79 -0.87
C LEU A 116 0.12 -15.81 0.14
N VAL A 117 0.72 -15.77 1.32
CA VAL A 117 0.43 -14.80 2.37
C VAL A 117 1.53 -13.74 2.34
N ILE A 118 1.13 -12.48 2.24
CA ILE A 118 2.04 -11.35 2.37
C ILE A 118 2.02 -10.93 3.84
N ARG A 119 3.18 -10.98 4.49
CA ARG A 119 3.34 -10.49 5.85
C ARG A 119 4.13 -9.19 5.84
N PHE A 120 3.52 -8.16 6.39
CA PHE A 120 4.13 -6.86 6.66
C PHE A 120 4.53 -6.80 8.13
N ILE A 121 5.78 -6.42 8.38
CA ILE A 121 6.36 -6.26 9.71
C ILE A 121 6.75 -4.78 9.82
N LEU A 122 5.96 -4.02 10.57
CA LEU A 122 6.08 -2.57 10.69
C LEU A 122 6.64 -2.22 12.06
N GLY A 123 7.83 -1.64 12.13
CA GLY A 123 8.49 -1.20 13.36
C GLY A 123 7.96 0.14 13.87
N GLU A 124 8.16 1.20 13.08
CA GLU A 124 7.68 2.55 13.38
C GLU A 124 7.05 3.17 12.14
N GLY A 125 5.99 3.94 12.34
CA GLY A 125 5.22 4.59 11.28
C GLY A 125 3.81 4.02 11.11
N ALA A 126 3.24 4.29 9.96
CA ALA A 126 1.85 4.01 9.64
C ALA A 126 1.74 3.30 8.28
N LEU A 127 1.11 2.13 8.24
CA LEU A 127 0.78 1.44 6.99
C LEU A 127 -0.68 1.73 6.62
N TYR A 128 -0.92 2.33 5.45
CA TYR A 128 -2.25 2.71 4.99
C TYR A 128 -2.85 1.63 4.08
N ALA A 129 -2.12 1.25 3.04
CA ALA A 129 -2.59 0.32 2.03
C ALA A 129 -1.47 -0.42 1.32
N PHE A 130 -1.82 -1.48 0.61
CA PHE A 130 -0.94 -2.17 -0.32
C PHE A 130 -1.72 -2.53 -1.58
N SER A 131 -1.03 -2.53 -2.72
CA SER A 131 -1.61 -2.89 -4.01
C SER A 131 -0.61 -3.70 -4.84
N VAL A 132 -1.14 -4.65 -5.60
CA VAL A 132 -0.37 -5.46 -6.54
C VAL A 132 -0.61 -4.90 -7.94
N VAL A 133 0.45 -4.50 -8.63
CA VAL A 133 0.40 -3.85 -9.95
C VAL A 133 1.28 -4.58 -10.95
N ASP A 134 1.01 -4.41 -12.25
CA ASP A 134 1.83 -4.93 -13.35
C ASP A 134 2.97 -3.97 -13.72
#